data_AF-A0AAV2LSK6-F1
#
_entry.id   AF-A0AAV2LSK6-F1
#
_cell.length_a   1.000
_cell.length_b   1.000
_cell.length_c   1.000
_cell.angle_alpha   90.00
_cell.angle_beta   90.00
_cell.angle_gamma   90.00
#
_symmetry.space_group_name_H-M   'P 1'
#
loop_
_entity.id
_entity.type
_entity.pdbx_description
1 polymer ?
#
loop_
_entity_poly.entity_id
_entity_poly.type
_entity_poly.pdbx_seq_one_letter_code
_entity_poly.pdbx_strand_id
1 'polypeptide(L)'
;MCRRIAPGLAALTAEEGRHDAPGKARQLEDSSLSHVSGAGQESFNSRSLALQAQKKILSKMATMAVANMLTDDTSSEILDELYKASREFTKSKKEAHKIIKDVIKIALKIGILYRNHQFSPDELDTVERFKKKMNQAAMTAVSFYEVDYTFDRNILSELLLECRDLLHAIVEHHLTPRSHGRIDHVFNHFAHVEFLTELYGDQEEYRVSLRKICNGVNKLLDEGTL
;
A
#
# COMPACT_ATOMS: atom_id res chain seq x y z
N MET A 1 2.60 16.97 26.37
CA MET A 1 2.00 15.65 26.71
C MET A 1 2.40 14.64 25.65
N CYS A 2 3.45 13.85 25.88
CA CYS A 2 3.86 12.78 24.97
C CYS A 2 2.93 11.57 25.13
N ARG A 3 2.08 11.28 24.13
CA ARG A 3 1.36 10.01 24.07
C ARG A 3 2.26 8.96 23.44
N ARG A 4 2.49 7.88 24.21
CA ARG A 4 3.28 6.71 23.84
C ARG A 4 2.69 6.04 22.61
N ILE A 5 3.54 5.80 21.61
CA ILE A 5 3.28 4.92 20.48
C ILE A 5 2.93 3.53 21.02
N ALA A 6 1.80 2.97 20.59
CA ALA A 6 1.43 1.60 20.90
C ALA A 6 2.49 0.64 20.28
N PRO A 7 3.12 -0.27 21.05
CA PRO A 7 4.25 -1.09 20.59
C PRO A 7 3.86 -2.22 19.61
N GLY A 8 2.72 -2.11 18.90
CA GLY A 8 2.19 -3.14 18.02
C GLY A 8 2.59 -3.03 16.54
N LEU A 9 3.09 -1.88 16.09
CA LEU A 9 3.25 -1.61 14.66
C LEU A 9 4.66 -1.90 14.10
N ALA A 10 5.66 -2.06 14.98
CA ALA A 10 7.03 -2.40 14.58
C ALA A 10 7.18 -3.84 14.03
N ALA A 11 6.20 -4.73 14.29
CA ALA A 11 6.27 -6.14 13.90
C ALA A 11 5.93 -6.41 12.42
N LEU A 12 5.52 -5.40 11.65
CA LEU A 12 5.17 -5.54 10.22
C LEU A 12 6.34 -5.25 9.26
N THR A 13 7.56 -5.03 9.76
CA THR A 13 8.69 -4.57 8.92
C THR A 13 9.94 -5.44 8.94
N ALA A 14 9.96 -6.61 9.58
CA ALA A 14 11.17 -7.42 9.69
C ALA A 14 10.95 -8.87 9.22
N GLU A 15 11.18 -9.12 7.94
CA GLU A 15 11.77 -10.36 7.42
C GLU A 15 12.39 -10.07 6.06
N GLU A 16 13.72 -9.97 6.02
CA GLU A 16 14.58 -10.44 4.93
C GLU A 16 16.05 -10.19 5.30
N GLY A 17 16.82 -11.28 5.39
CA GLY A 17 18.28 -11.24 5.25
C GLY A 17 19.08 -11.66 6.47
N ARG A 18 19.45 -12.95 6.54
CA ARG A 18 20.78 -13.35 7.03
C ARG A 18 21.14 -14.77 6.57
N HIS A 19 22.08 -14.86 5.63
CA HIS A 19 22.84 -16.05 5.30
C HIS A 19 24.34 -15.75 5.53
N ASP A 20 25.01 -16.71 6.16
CA ASP A 20 26.44 -17.00 6.25
C ASP A 20 27.44 -16.01 6.88
N ALA A 21 27.86 -16.32 8.11
CA ALA A 21 29.18 -16.91 8.43
C ALA A 21 29.40 -16.92 9.97
N PRO A 22 30.18 -17.86 10.52
CA PRO A 22 31.39 -17.38 11.20
C PRO A 22 32.62 -18.29 11.06
N GLY A 23 33.78 -17.64 11.00
CA GLY A 23 35.10 -18.24 11.16
C GLY A 23 35.69 -17.98 12.55
N LYS A 24 36.28 -19.05 13.09
CA LYS A 24 37.49 -19.17 13.95
C LYS A 24 37.58 -18.46 15.32
N ALA A 25 37.60 -19.35 16.33
CA ALA A 25 38.69 -19.64 17.28
C ALA A 25 39.15 -18.56 18.28
N ARG A 26 39.10 -18.93 19.58
CA ARG A 26 40.22 -18.89 20.54
C ARG A 26 39.87 -19.61 21.84
N GLN A 27 40.92 -20.05 22.53
CA GLN A 27 41.00 -21.07 23.57
C GLN A 27 41.64 -20.45 24.84
N LEU A 28 41.46 -21.14 25.98
CA LEU A 28 42.18 -21.06 27.28
C LEU A 28 41.67 -20.02 28.30
N GLU A 29 41.07 -20.48 29.43
CA GLU A 29 41.66 -20.71 30.79
C GLU A 29 41.17 -19.56 31.71
N ASP A 30 40.82 -19.64 33.00
CA ASP A 30 40.92 -20.63 34.07
C ASP A 30 39.96 -20.22 35.24
N SER A 31 39.55 -21.21 36.03
CA SER A 31 39.28 -21.23 37.49
C SER A 31 38.45 -20.17 38.28
N SER A 32 37.56 -20.76 39.10
CA SER A 32 37.26 -20.46 40.52
C SER A 32 35.95 -19.76 40.94
N LEU A 33 35.26 -20.47 41.83
CA LEU A 33 33.96 -20.26 42.49
C LEU A 33 33.74 -18.87 43.14
N SER A 34 32.51 -18.36 43.03
CA SER A 34 31.71 -18.03 44.22
C SER A 34 30.21 -17.96 43.90
N HIS A 35 29.43 -18.24 44.94
CA HIS A 35 28.03 -18.63 44.96
C HIS A 35 27.08 -17.41 44.97
N VAL A 36 26.15 -17.30 44.02
CA VAL A 36 24.86 -16.60 44.23
C VAL A 36 23.76 -17.36 43.48
N SER A 37 22.84 -17.88 44.26
CA SER A 37 21.55 -18.43 43.84
C SER A 37 20.77 -17.48 42.96
N GLY A 38 20.32 -17.98 41.82
CA GLY A 38 19.44 -17.25 40.92
C GLY A 38 19.18 -18.10 39.69
N ALA A 39 18.48 -19.22 39.87
CA ALA A 39 17.81 -19.87 38.76
C ALA A 39 16.88 -18.82 38.14
N GLY A 40 17.36 -18.14 37.10
CA GLY A 40 16.53 -17.37 36.21
C GLY A 40 15.61 -18.36 35.52
N GLN A 41 14.50 -18.70 36.20
CA GLN A 41 13.30 -19.08 35.48
C GLN A 41 13.03 -17.89 34.56
N GLU A 42 13.37 -18.02 33.27
CA GLU A 42 12.72 -17.19 32.27
C GLU A 42 11.23 -17.39 32.50
N SER A 43 10.58 -16.39 33.09
CA SER A 43 9.17 -16.48 33.42
C SER A 43 8.42 -16.57 32.09
N PHE A 44 8.04 -17.78 31.70
CA PHE A 44 7.24 -18.01 30.51
C PHE A 44 5.90 -17.28 30.71
N ASN A 45 5.76 -16.13 30.05
CA ASN A 45 4.59 -15.30 30.17
C ASN A 45 3.56 -15.72 29.11
N SER A 46 2.75 -16.71 29.47
CA SER A 46 1.66 -17.22 28.63
C SER A 46 0.69 -16.11 28.20
N ARG A 47 0.52 -15.05 29.00
CA ARG A 47 -0.30 -13.88 28.67
C ARG A 47 0.30 -13.06 27.53
N SER A 48 1.62 -12.85 27.49
CA SER A 48 2.24 -12.15 26.35
C SER A 48 2.20 -12.99 25.07
N LEU A 49 2.35 -14.32 25.17
CA LEU A 49 2.23 -15.23 24.03
C LEU A 49 0.78 -15.26 23.50
N ALA A 50 -0.21 -15.34 24.38
CA ALA A 50 -1.62 -15.27 24.02
C ALA A 50 -1.98 -13.93 23.35
N LEU A 51 -1.46 -12.81 23.87
CA LEU A 51 -1.65 -11.49 23.26
C LEU A 51 -0.99 -11.38 21.88
N GLN A 52 0.20 -11.95 21.68
CA GLN A 52 0.85 -12.02 20.37
C GLN A 52 0.06 -12.87 19.38
N ALA A 53 -0.44 -14.04 19.82
CA ALA A 53 -1.28 -14.90 19.01
C ALA A 53 -2.60 -14.22 18.63
N GLN A 54 -3.28 -13.57 19.58
CA GLN A 54 -4.51 -12.82 19.35
C GLN A 54 -4.28 -11.66 18.37
N LYS A 55 -3.21 -10.87 18.54
CA LYS A 55 -2.84 -9.80 17.59
C LYS A 55 -2.59 -10.34 16.19
N LYS A 56 -1.92 -11.49 16.06
CA LYS A 56 -1.63 -12.13 14.77
C LYS A 56 -2.90 -12.60 14.07
N ILE A 57 -3.87 -13.14 14.81
CA ILE A 57 -5.16 -13.57 14.27
C ILE A 57 -5.99 -12.35 13.79
N LEU A 58 -6.12 -11.32 14.62
CA LEU A 58 -6.87 -10.09 14.27
C LEU A 58 -6.26 -9.39 13.05
N SER A 59 -4.93 -9.28 13.00
CA SER A 59 -4.21 -8.71 11.85
C SER A 59 -4.44 -9.53 10.58
N LYS A 60 -4.41 -10.87 10.66
CA LYS A 60 -4.75 -11.73 9.51
C LYS A 60 -6.19 -11.53 9.04
N MET A 61 -7.15 -11.46 9.96
CA MET A 61 -8.56 -11.26 9.59
C MET A 61 -8.82 -9.90 8.93
N ALA A 62 -8.23 -8.82 9.47
CA ALA A 62 -8.32 -7.49 8.86
C ALA A 62 -7.67 -7.46 7.46
N THR A 63 -6.53 -8.13 7.30
CA THR A 63 -5.85 -8.27 6.00
C THR A 63 -6.73 -9.02 5.00
N MET A 64 -7.35 -10.12 5.41
CA MET A 64 -8.25 -10.90 4.53
C MET A 64 -9.48 -10.10 4.10
N ALA A 65 -10.11 -9.34 5.01
CA ALA A 65 -11.27 -8.53 4.67
C ALA A 65 -10.97 -7.43 3.65
N VAL A 66 -9.79 -6.79 3.75
CA VAL A 66 -9.34 -5.78 2.77
C VAL A 66 -8.84 -6.44 1.49
N ALA A 67 -8.19 -7.60 1.58
CA ALA A 67 -7.78 -8.37 0.40
C ALA A 67 -8.98 -8.81 -0.43
N ASN A 68 -10.09 -9.20 0.21
CA ASN A 68 -11.33 -9.57 -0.49
C ASN A 68 -11.90 -8.41 -1.32
N MET A 69 -11.68 -7.16 -0.91
CA MET A 69 -12.07 -5.97 -1.68
C MET A 69 -11.11 -5.71 -2.85
N LEU A 70 -9.88 -6.24 -2.83
CA LEU A 70 -8.96 -6.15 -3.98
C LEU A 70 -9.09 -7.34 -4.93
N THR A 71 -9.75 -8.40 -4.50
CA THR A 71 -10.03 -9.60 -5.29
C THR A 71 -11.47 -9.66 -5.78
N ASP A 72 -12.26 -8.59 -5.63
CA ASP A 72 -13.51 -8.54 -6.38
C ASP A 72 -13.19 -8.47 -7.89
N ASP A 73 -14.08 -9.05 -8.70
CA ASP A 73 -13.84 -9.21 -10.14
C ASP A 73 -13.58 -7.85 -10.81
N THR A 74 -14.25 -6.78 -10.39
CA THR A 74 -14.09 -5.45 -10.97
C THR A 74 -12.72 -4.84 -10.63
N SER A 75 -12.36 -4.81 -9.34
CA SER A 75 -11.06 -4.26 -8.92
C SER A 75 -9.89 -5.04 -9.50
N SER A 76 -10.01 -6.37 -9.58
CA SER A 76 -8.95 -7.22 -10.13
C SER A 76 -8.76 -6.99 -11.63
N GLU A 77 -9.84 -6.84 -12.41
CA GLU A 77 -9.77 -6.49 -13.83
C GLU A 77 -9.11 -5.11 -14.06
N ILE A 78 -9.45 -4.11 -13.25
CA ILE A 78 -8.82 -2.77 -13.32
C ILE A 78 -7.31 -2.88 -13.05
N LEU A 79 -6.90 -3.60 -12.00
CA LEU A 79 -5.49 -3.79 -11.66
C LEU A 79 -4.72 -4.52 -12.77
N ASP A 80 -5.34 -5.52 -13.42
CA ASP A 80 -4.75 -6.24 -14.53
C ASP A 80 -4.55 -5.37 -15.78
N GLU A 81 -5.48 -4.47 -16.07
CA GLU A 81 -5.36 -3.56 -17.21
C GLU A 81 -4.38 -2.41 -16.91
N LEU A 82 -4.33 -1.91 -15.67
CA LEU A 82 -3.27 -0.99 -15.21
C LEU A 82 -1.90 -1.65 -15.30
N TYR A 83 -1.77 -2.93 -14.97
CA TYR A 83 -0.54 -3.70 -15.16
C TYR A 83 -0.13 -3.75 -16.63
N LYS A 84 -1.06 -4.06 -17.54
CA LYS A 84 -0.78 -4.16 -18.98
C LYS A 84 -0.33 -2.82 -19.55
N ALA A 85 -1.07 -1.75 -19.27
CA ALA A 85 -0.69 -0.40 -19.70
C ALA A 85 0.68 0.02 -19.14
N SER A 86 0.94 -0.25 -17.87
CA SER A 86 2.23 0.07 -17.24
C SER A 86 3.39 -0.75 -17.83
N ARG A 87 3.16 -2.03 -18.14
CA ARG A 87 4.15 -2.90 -18.79
C ARG A 87 4.47 -2.41 -20.18
N GLU A 88 3.44 -2.02 -20.93
CA GLU A 88 3.61 -1.48 -22.28
C GLU A 88 4.37 -0.15 -22.25
N PHE A 89 4.11 0.72 -21.28
CA PHE A 89 4.79 2.00 -21.17
C PHE A 89 6.25 1.87 -20.73
N THR A 90 6.49 1.16 -19.63
CA THR A 90 7.83 1.00 -19.05
C THR A 90 8.74 0.07 -19.85
N LYS A 91 8.17 -0.71 -20.79
CA LYS A 91 8.82 -1.83 -21.48
C LYS A 91 9.48 -2.81 -20.50
N SER A 92 8.97 -2.90 -19.26
CA SER A 92 9.56 -3.66 -18.16
C SER A 92 8.51 -4.42 -17.37
N LYS A 93 8.47 -5.74 -17.55
CA LYS A 93 7.62 -6.64 -16.75
C LYS A 93 7.92 -6.50 -15.25
N LYS A 94 9.20 -6.35 -14.89
CA LYS A 94 9.65 -6.22 -13.50
C LYS A 94 9.10 -4.94 -12.87
N GLU A 95 9.14 -3.83 -13.59
CA GLU A 95 8.69 -2.54 -13.05
C GLU A 95 7.18 -2.46 -12.96
N ALA A 96 6.46 -2.87 -14.01
CA ALA A 96 5.00 -2.94 -13.98
C ALA A 96 4.49 -3.82 -12.83
N HIS A 97 5.12 -4.97 -12.60
CA HIS A 97 4.74 -5.85 -11.50
C HIS A 97 5.05 -5.23 -10.12
N LYS A 98 6.09 -4.42 -10.02
CA LYS A 98 6.45 -3.69 -8.79
C LYS A 98 5.45 -2.57 -8.51
N ILE A 99 5.04 -1.80 -9.53
CA ILE A 99 4.02 -0.74 -9.41
C ILE A 99 2.72 -1.31 -8.84
N ILE A 100 2.18 -2.37 -9.45
CA ILE A 100 0.92 -2.99 -9.02
C ILE A 100 1.04 -3.63 -7.63
N LYS A 101 2.19 -4.25 -7.33
CA LYS A 101 2.48 -4.76 -5.98
C LYS A 101 2.46 -3.64 -4.94
N ASP A 102 2.97 -2.46 -5.28
CA ASP A 102 2.97 -1.32 -4.38
C ASP A 102 1.55 -0.74 -4.20
N VAL A 103 0.72 -0.69 -5.25
CA VAL A 103 -0.73 -0.37 -5.15
C VAL A 103 -1.40 -1.29 -4.12
N ILE A 104 -1.28 -2.61 -4.29
CA ILE A 104 -1.89 -3.61 -3.40
C ILE A 104 -1.39 -3.43 -1.96
N LYS A 105 -0.09 -3.21 -1.76
CA LYS A 105 0.49 -3.04 -0.42
C LYS A 105 0.00 -1.77 0.27
N ILE A 106 -0.18 -0.68 -0.46
CA ILE A 106 -0.68 0.59 0.08
C ILE A 106 -2.16 0.43 0.45
N ALA A 107 -2.98 -0.08 -0.47
CA ALA A 107 -4.41 -0.32 -0.25
C ALA A 107 -4.67 -1.21 0.97
N LEU A 108 -3.94 -2.34 1.08
CA LEU A 108 -4.03 -3.23 2.25
C LEU A 108 -3.69 -2.51 3.56
N LYS A 109 -2.61 -1.71 3.57
CA LYS A 109 -2.19 -0.99 4.77
C LYS A 109 -3.23 0.03 5.21
N ILE A 110 -3.76 0.83 4.28
CA ILE A 110 -4.79 1.84 4.58
C ILE A 110 -6.08 1.16 5.05
N GLY A 111 -6.53 0.12 4.36
CA GLY A 111 -7.73 -0.62 4.75
C GLY A 111 -7.61 -1.22 6.16
N ILE A 112 -6.44 -1.74 6.53
CA ILE A 112 -6.19 -2.26 7.88
C ILE A 112 -6.23 -1.13 8.92
N LEU A 113 -5.62 0.04 8.64
CA LEU A 113 -5.67 1.19 9.54
C LEU A 113 -7.11 1.68 9.74
N TYR A 114 -7.88 1.78 8.65
CA TYR A 114 -9.28 2.20 8.67
C TYR A 114 -10.16 1.23 9.47
N ARG A 115 -10.08 -0.08 9.19
CA ARG A 115 -10.88 -1.10 9.90
C ARG A 115 -10.54 -1.22 11.38
N ASN A 116 -9.29 -0.96 11.75
CA ASN A 116 -8.84 -1.01 13.13
C ASN A 116 -9.03 0.32 13.87
N HIS A 117 -9.75 1.29 13.27
CA HIS A 117 -10.01 2.61 13.83
C HIS A 117 -8.73 3.30 14.32
N GLN A 118 -7.64 3.20 13.54
CA GLN A 118 -6.34 3.79 13.91
C GLN A 118 -6.24 5.28 13.59
N PHE A 119 -7.12 5.79 12.73
CA PHE A 119 -7.17 7.20 12.38
C PHE A 119 -7.86 8.04 13.46
N SER A 120 -7.26 9.17 13.77
CA SER A 120 -7.85 10.27 14.54
C SER A 120 -8.96 10.98 13.75
N PRO A 121 -9.80 11.81 14.39
CA PRO A 121 -10.82 12.59 13.68
C PRO A 121 -10.27 13.45 12.54
N ASP A 122 -9.15 14.16 12.74
CA ASP A 122 -8.54 15.00 11.71
C ASP A 122 -8.01 14.17 10.52
N GLU A 123 -7.49 12.96 10.79
CA GLU A 123 -7.08 12.01 9.76
C GLU A 123 -8.29 11.43 9.01
N LEU A 124 -9.40 11.17 9.70
CA LEU A 124 -10.65 10.74 9.06
C LEU A 124 -11.24 11.82 8.15
N ASP A 125 -11.19 13.09 8.55
CA ASP A 125 -11.55 14.20 7.67
C ASP A 125 -10.65 14.24 6.42
N THR A 126 -9.36 13.91 6.59
CA THR A 126 -8.42 13.80 5.47
C THR A 126 -8.74 12.60 4.57
N VAL A 127 -9.18 11.47 5.14
CA VAL A 127 -9.68 10.31 4.39
C VAL A 127 -10.91 10.70 3.55
N GLU A 128 -11.84 11.48 4.10
CA GLU A 128 -13.01 11.95 3.34
C GLU A 128 -12.61 12.92 2.21
N ARG A 129 -11.60 13.78 2.42
CA ARG A 129 -11.03 14.60 1.33
C ARG A 129 -10.38 13.75 0.25
N PHE A 130 -9.63 12.71 0.64
CA PHE A 130 -9.02 11.76 -0.29
C PHE A 130 -10.08 11.04 -1.13
N LYS A 131 -11.14 10.51 -0.51
CA LYS A 131 -12.26 9.86 -1.24
C LYS A 131 -12.89 10.79 -2.27
N LYS A 132 -13.20 12.03 -1.88
CA LYS A 132 -13.77 13.03 -2.80
C LYS A 132 -12.82 13.32 -3.97
N LYS A 133 -11.52 13.45 -3.69
CA LYS A 133 -10.51 13.74 -4.72
C LYS A 133 -10.29 12.54 -5.65
N MET A 134 -10.25 11.31 -5.13
CA MET A 134 -10.19 10.09 -5.93
C MET A 134 -11.42 9.93 -6.82
N ASN A 135 -12.62 10.18 -6.29
CA ASN A 135 -13.86 10.20 -7.08
C ASN A 135 -13.81 11.25 -8.20
N GLN A 136 -13.32 12.46 -7.90
CA GLN A 136 -13.11 13.49 -8.91
C GLN A 136 -12.13 13.03 -10.02
N ALA A 137 -10.99 12.43 -9.64
CA ALA A 137 -10.00 11.93 -10.58
C ALA A 137 -10.58 10.81 -11.47
N ALA A 138 -11.36 9.90 -10.89
CA ALA A 138 -12.02 8.81 -11.61
C ALA A 138 -13.08 9.32 -12.60
N MET A 139 -13.97 10.21 -12.17
CA MET A 139 -14.95 10.83 -13.08
C MET A 139 -14.26 11.58 -14.22
N THR A 140 -13.16 12.28 -13.92
CA THR A 140 -12.37 13.00 -14.94
C THR A 140 -11.73 12.04 -15.93
N ALA A 141 -11.12 10.95 -15.45
CA ALA A 141 -10.53 9.92 -16.30
C ALA A 141 -11.55 9.27 -17.24
N VAL A 142 -12.73 8.92 -16.72
CA VAL A 142 -13.84 8.41 -17.54
C VAL A 142 -14.27 9.46 -18.57
N SER A 143 -14.50 10.70 -18.14
CA SER A 143 -14.97 11.77 -19.03
C SER A 143 -14.00 12.03 -20.19
N PHE A 144 -12.70 11.98 -19.93
CA PHE A 144 -11.66 12.11 -20.96
C PHE A 144 -11.61 10.95 -21.94
N TYR A 145 -12.09 9.77 -21.55
CA TYR A 145 -12.22 8.61 -22.45
C TYR A 145 -13.53 8.65 -23.24
N GLU A 146 -14.63 9.07 -22.63
CA GLU A 146 -15.96 9.04 -23.25
C GLU A 146 -16.23 10.24 -24.17
N VAL A 147 -15.57 11.38 -23.94
CA VAL A 147 -15.82 12.60 -24.69
C VAL A 147 -14.60 12.99 -25.52
N ASP A 148 -14.75 12.91 -26.84
CA ASP A 148 -13.70 13.24 -27.81
C ASP A 148 -13.14 14.66 -27.59
N TYR A 149 -11.82 14.80 -27.79
CA TYR A 149 -11.08 16.07 -27.72
C TYR A 149 -11.10 16.79 -26.37
N THR A 150 -11.51 16.13 -25.28
CA THR A 150 -11.51 16.73 -23.92
C THR A 150 -10.28 16.39 -23.09
N PHE A 151 -9.51 15.37 -23.50
CA PHE A 151 -8.38 14.88 -22.72
C PHE A 151 -7.31 15.97 -22.48
N ASP A 152 -7.05 16.24 -21.20
CA ASP A 152 -5.93 17.04 -20.74
C ASP A 152 -5.09 16.27 -19.72
N ARG A 153 -3.90 15.85 -20.16
CA ARG A 153 -2.93 15.11 -19.34
C ARG A 153 -2.50 15.86 -18.08
N ASN A 154 -2.44 17.19 -18.09
CA ASN A 154 -1.99 17.97 -16.95
C ASN A 154 -3.06 17.99 -15.86
N ILE A 155 -4.33 18.14 -16.24
CA ILE A 155 -5.45 18.10 -15.30
C ILE A 155 -5.50 16.75 -14.58
N LEU A 156 -5.43 15.64 -15.33
CA LEU A 156 -5.46 14.31 -14.72
C LEU A 156 -4.20 14.03 -13.89
N SER A 157 -3.02 14.47 -14.35
CA SER A 157 -1.78 14.38 -13.58
C SER A 157 -1.89 15.12 -12.24
N GLU A 158 -2.36 16.36 -12.24
CA GLU A 158 -2.53 17.19 -11.05
C GLU A 158 -3.51 16.54 -10.06
N LEU A 159 -4.66 16.06 -10.53
CA LEU A 159 -5.64 15.36 -9.68
C LEU A 159 -5.02 14.12 -9.01
N LEU A 160 -4.24 13.33 -9.74
CA LEU A 160 -3.56 12.16 -9.19
C LEU A 160 -2.48 12.55 -8.17
N LEU A 161 -1.74 13.64 -8.40
CA LEU A 161 -0.75 14.14 -7.44
C LEU A 161 -1.39 14.73 -6.19
N GLU A 162 -2.56 15.37 -6.29
CA GLU A 162 -3.34 15.78 -5.12
C GLU A 162 -3.80 14.56 -4.30
N CYS A 163 -4.23 13.48 -4.96
CA CYS A 163 -4.53 12.21 -4.29
C CYS A 163 -3.30 11.65 -3.56
N ARG A 164 -2.11 11.72 -4.17
CA ARG A 164 -0.84 11.30 -3.56
C ARG A 164 -0.59 12.08 -2.26
N ASP A 165 -0.72 13.39 -2.31
CA ASP A 165 -0.38 14.27 -1.18
C ASP A 165 -1.35 14.08 -0.02
N LEU A 166 -2.65 13.93 -0.31
CA LEU A 166 -3.65 13.55 0.69
C LEU A 166 -3.34 12.18 1.30
N LEU A 167 -2.89 11.22 0.49
CA LEU A 167 -2.54 9.89 0.98
C LEU A 167 -1.33 9.91 1.90
N HIS A 168 -0.30 10.70 1.57
CA HIS A 168 0.83 10.94 2.46
C HIS A 168 0.38 11.51 3.80
N ALA A 169 -0.51 12.51 3.79
CA ALA A 169 -1.03 13.12 5.01
C ALA A 169 -1.80 12.11 5.88
N ILE A 170 -2.61 11.23 5.27
CA ILE A 170 -3.33 10.16 6.00
C ILE A 170 -2.37 9.21 6.71
N VAL A 171 -1.24 8.88 6.10
CA VAL A 171 -0.35 7.82 6.59
C VAL A 171 0.88 8.31 7.35
N GLU A 172 1.08 9.62 7.46
CA GLU A 172 2.32 10.25 7.94
C GLU A 172 2.76 9.74 9.32
N HIS A 173 1.82 9.51 10.23
CA HIS A 173 2.10 9.05 11.59
C HIS A 173 1.92 7.54 11.78
N HIS A 174 1.53 6.82 10.73
CA HIS A 174 1.17 5.39 10.81
C HIS A 174 2.15 4.50 10.05
N LEU A 175 2.71 5.00 8.95
CA LEU A 175 3.49 4.17 8.04
C LEU A 175 4.96 4.60 7.98
N THR A 176 5.80 3.67 7.53
CA THR A 176 7.25 3.90 7.46
C THR A 176 7.66 4.66 6.20
N PRO A 177 8.89 5.22 6.14
CA PRO A 177 9.41 5.85 4.92
C PRO A 177 9.34 4.94 3.69
N ARG A 178 9.48 3.62 3.88
CA ARG A 178 9.29 2.63 2.82
C ARG A 178 7.88 2.66 2.22
N SER A 179 6.86 2.92 3.02
CA SER A 179 5.48 3.08 2.54
C SER A 179 5.27 4.40 1.82
N HIS A 180 5.87 5.50 2.29
CA HIS A 180 5.85 6.77 1.55
C HIS A 180 6.50 6.61 0.18
N GLY A 181 7.68 5.99 0.10
CA GLY A 181 8.33 5.74 -1.20
C GLY A 181 7.52 4.83 -2.14
N ARG A 182 6.61 4.00 -1.62
CA ARG A 182 5.66 3.24 -2.47
C ARG A 182 4.54 4.13 -3.00
N ILE A 183 4.03 5.05 -2.18
CA ILE A 183 3.01 6.03 -2.58
C ILE A 183 3.58 6.87 -3.72
N ASP A 184 4.79 7.43 -3.54
CA ASP A 184 5.50 8.16 -4.58
C ASP A 184 5.67 7.33 -5.85
N HIS A 185 6.18 6.10 -5.72
CA HIS A 185 6.41 5.22 -6.85
C HIS A 185 5.15 4.95 -7.68
N VAL A 186 4.01 4.73 -7.03
CA VAL A 186 2.72 4.49 -7.70
C VAL A 186 2.19 5.75 -8.37
N PHE A 187 2.05 6.84 -7.61
CA PHE A 187 1.41 8.05 -8.13
C PHE A 187 2.28 8.78 -9.15
N ASN A 188 3.61 8.80 -8.97
CA ASN A 188 4.49 9.44 -9.95
C ASN A 188 4.47 8.69 -11.29
N HIS A 189 4.22 7.38 -11.30
CA HIS A 189 4.02 6.61 -12.56
C HIS A 189 2.67 6.95 -13.20
N PHE A 190 1.56 6.80 -12.47
CA PHE A 190 0.23 7.02 -13.05
C PHE A 190 -0.08 8.48 -13.36
N ALA A 191 0.55 9.43 -12.67
CA ALA A 191 0.47 10.85 -12.96
C ALA A 191 1.52 11.31 -14.00
N HIS A 192 2.38 10.43 -14.51
CA HIS A 192 3.40 10.81 -15.47
C HIS A 192 2.74 11.28 -16.78
N VAL A 193 3.00 12.51 -17.20
CA VAL A 193 2.30 13.12 -18.35
C VAL A 193 2.49 12.33 -19.65
N GLU A 194 3.66 11.72 -19.85
CA GLU A 194 3.89 10.87 -21.03
C GLU A 194 3.15 9.54 -20.93
N PHE A 195 3.02 8.95 -19.73
CA PHE A 195 2.21 7.74 -19.54
C PHE A 195 0.75 8.03 -19.86
N LEU A 196 0.21 9.14 -19.35
CA LEU A 196 -1.14 9.57 -19.63
C LEU A 196 -1.35 9.88 -21.12
N THR A 197 -0.36 10.49 -21.77
CA THR A 197 -0.41 10.77 -23.22
C THR A 197 -0.51 9.49 -24.03
N GLU A 198 0.31 8.47 -23.71
CA GLU A 198 0.27 7.18 -24.39
C GLU A 198 -1.02 6.42 -24.09
N LEU A 199 -1.47 6.44 -22.83
CA LEU A 199 -2.68 5.74 -22.39
C LEU A 199 -3.95 6.23 -23.09
N TYR A 200 -4.08 7.54 -23.30
CA TYR A 200 -5.20 8.17 -24.03
C TYR A 200 -4.90 8.36 -25.52
N GLY A 201 -3.78 7.83 -26.02
CA GLY A 201 -3.40 7.91 -27.42
C GLY A 201 -4.13 6.88 -28.30
N ASP A 202 -3.78 6.88 -29.58
CA ASP A 202 -4.44 6.04 -30.59
C ASP A 202 -3.91 4.61 -30.68
N GLN A 203 -2.91 4.23 -29.88
CA GLN A 203 -2.37 2.86 -29.94
C GLN A 203 -3.40 1.84 -29.45
N GLU A 204 -3.62 0.79 -30.26
CA GLU A 204 -4.68 -0.20 -30.02
C GLU A 204 -4.57 -0.87 -28.64
N GLU A 205 -3.34 -1.20 -28.21
CA GLU A 205 -3.06 -1.84 -26.92
C GLU A 205 -3.54 -0.97 -25.75
N TYR A 206 -3.25 0.33 -25.79
CA TYR A 206 -3.71 1.28 -24.77
C TYR A 206 -5.21 1.52 -24.85
N ARG A 207 -5.81 1.61 -26.04
CA ARG A 207 -7.26 1.80 -26.20
C ARG A 207 -8.06 0.65 -25.57
N VAL A 208 -7.60 -0.59 -25.74
CA VAL A 208 -8.26 -1.76 -25.13
C VAL A 208 -8.17 -1.72 -23.61
N SER A 209 -7.00 -1.42 -23.06
CA SER A 209 -6.81 -1.32 -21.60
C SER A 209 -7.57 -0.13 -21.02
N LEU A 210 -7.48 1.06 -21.62
CA LEU A 210 -8.18 2.27 -21.18
C LEU A 210 -9.70 2.05 -21.13
N ARG A 211 -10.29 1.48 -22.19
CA ARG A 211 -11.72 1.15 -22.21
C ARG A 211 -12.13 0.28 -21.02
N LYS A 212 -11.36 -0.77 -20.74
CA LYS A 212 -11.66 -1.68 -19.63
C LYS A 212 -11.48 -1.02 -18.27
N ILE A 213 -10.43 -0.21 -18.11
CA ILE A 213 -10.22 0.60 -16.91
C ILE A 213 -11.41 1.52 -16.69
N CYS A 214 -11.82 2.31 -17.69
CA CYS A 214 -12.94 3.24 -17.58
C CYS A 214 -14.26 2.52 -17.30
N ASN A 215 -14.53 1.37 -17.93
CA ASN A 215 -15.72 0.57 -17.64
C ASN A 215 -15.74 0.07 -16.18
N GLY A 216 -14.60 -0.44 -15.69
CA GLY A 216 -14.49 -0.89 -14.30
C GLY A 216 -14.63 0.27 -13.31
N VAL A 217 -13.99 1.40 -13.59
CA VAL A 217 -14.08 2.61 -12.77
C VAL A 217 -15.50 3.16 -12.73
N ASN A 218 -16.20 3.23 -13.86
CA ASN A 218 -17.62 3.61 -13.89
C ASN A 218 -18.48 2.70 -13.04
N LYS A 219 -18.26 1.38 -13.10
CA LYS A 219 -18.98 0.44 -12.25
C LYS A 219 -18.74 0.71 -10.76
N LEU A 220 -17.49 0.98 -10.35
CA LEU A 220 -17.18 1.33 -8.95
C LEU A 220 -17.80 2.67 -8.52
N LEU A 221 -17.88 3.65 -9.43
CA LEU A 221 -18.56 4.92 -9.20
C LEU A 221 -20.08 4.72 -9.01
N ASP A 222 -20.72 3.92 -9.86
CA ASP A 222 -22.16 3.61 -9.81
C ASP A 222 -22.52 2.84 -8.52
N GLU A 223 -21.65 1.95 -8.06
CA GLU A 223 -21.80 1.19 -6.83
C GLU A 223 -21.47 2.01 -5.56
N GLY A 224 -20.84 3.18 -5.71
CA GLY A 224 -20.38 4.02 -4.59
C GLY A 224 -19.26 3.38 -3.78
N THR A 225 -18.44 2.54 -4.41
CA THR A 225 -17.38 1.74 -3.76
C THR A 225 -15.97 2.29 -3.98
N LEU A 226 -15.85 3.38 -4.74
CA LEU A 226 -14.59 4.07 -5.07
C LEU A 226 -14.09 5.05 -3.97
#